data_AF-A0ABD1L2D8-F1
#
_entry.id   AF-A0ABD1L2D8-F1
#
_cell.length_a   1.000
_cell.length_b   1.000
_cell.length_c   1.000
_cell.angle_alpha   90.00
_cell.angle_beta   90.00
_cell.angle_gamma   90.00
#
_symmetry.space_group_name_H-M   'P 1'
#
loop_
_entity.id
_entity.type
_entity.pdbx_description
1 polymer ?
#
loop_
_entity_poly.entity_id
_entity_poly.type
_entity_poly.pdbx_seq_one_letter_code
_entity_poly.pdbx_strand_id
1 'polypeptide(L)'
;MIAFFDACHIDMWEVVEEGDHVPVNETGEMIPKAAWTDYQRQRYLLNSKARNAIMCALTDDEYTKKAKSKPSPSKVLKVSESSDEEIRLRRSALSSCLSETSLHATVPGLESKTRGKVRDIYDAGDFLVLVTTDRQSAFDRILASIPFKGQVLNETSLWWFERTRHIVSNAVVSAPDKNVTIAKKCSVFPVEFVARGFVTGSTDTSLWTVYNNGVRNYCGNVLPDGMVKNQKLPQNILTPTTKAADHDVPVSPDEITERGLMTRADYVEASEKALRLFEYGQQVALEHGLILVDTKYEFGKANDGSIMLIDEVHTPDSSRYWIANSYLERFQNGLEPENIDKEFLRLWFKSHCNPYEDEVLPDAPEDLVCELAWRYILLYETITKSKFEVPLTEEPIHDRISRNVASALSSLK
;
A
#
# COMPACT_ATOMS: atom_id res chain seq x y z
N MET A 1 12.51 22.24 -16.22
CA MET A 1 13.57 21.68 -15.34
C MET A 1 14.88 21.57 -16.08
N ILE A 2 14.94 20.91 -17.24
CA ILE A 2 16.11 20.91 -18.14
C ILE A 2 16.63 22.34 -18.38
N ALA A 3 15.76 23.28 -18.74
CA ALA A 3 16.12 24.69 -18.90
C ALA A 3 16.72 25.37 -17.64
N PHE A 4 16.43 24.86 -16.43
CA PHE A 4 17.03 25.36 -15.18
C PHE A 4 18.42 24.76 -14.93
N PHE A 5 18.62 23.49 -15.28
CA PHE A 5 19.93 22.83 -15.26
C PHE A 5 20.87 23.43 -16.33
N ASP A 6 20.35 23.68 -17.53
CA ASP A 6 21.06 24.38 -18.60
C ASP A 6 21.49 25.78 -18.18
N ALA A 7 20.62 26.52 -17.49
CA ALA A 7 20.93 27.84 -16.93
C ALA A 7 21.98 27.80 -15.80
N CYS A 8 22.17 26.65 -15.16
CA CYS A 8 23.22 26.44 -14.15
C CYS A 8 24.51 25.86 -14.73
N HIS A 9 24.57 25.58 -16.04
CA HIS A 9 25.69 24.88 -16.70
C HIS A 9 26.03 23.53 -16.05
N ILE A 10 25.02 22.80 -15.57
CA ILE A 10 25.17 21.49 -14.93
C ILE A 10 24.37 20.48 -15.74
N ASP A 11 25.02 19.40 -16.19
CA ASP A 11 24.31 18.31 -16.86
C ASP A 11 23.41 17.60 -15.85
N MET A 12 22.11 17.58 -16.15
CA MET A 12 21.10 16.94 -15.31
C MET A 12 21.39 15.44 -15.12
N TRP A 13 21.91 14.76 -16.14
CA TRP A 13 22.17 13.33 -16.12
C TRP A 13 23.37 12.95 -15.26
N GLU A 14 24.43 13.76 -15.23
CA GLU A 14 25.55 13.55 -14.31
C GLU A 14 25.11 13.61 -12.84
N VAL A 15 24.19 14.52 -12.50
CA VAL A 15 23.66 14.66 -11.14
C VAL A 15 22.80 13.46 -10.73
N VAL A 16 22.11 12.85 -11.70
CA VAL A 16 21.21 11.71 -11.47
C VAL A 16 21.97 10.39 -11.36
N GLU A 17 23.00 10.18 -12.19
CA GLU A 17 23.79 8.95 -12.21
C GLU A 17 24.74 8.83 -11.02
N GLU A 18 25.29 9.94 -10.51
CA GLU A 18 26.25 9.92 -9.39
C GLU A 18 25.63 9.74 -7.99
N GLY A 19 24.29 9.77 -7.87
CA GLY A 19 23.63 9.68 -6.56
C GLY A 19 24.01 10.84 -5.64
N ASP A 20 23.96 10.68 -4.30
CA ASP A 20 24.33 11.74 -3.34
C ASP A 20 25.83 12.07 -3.41
N HIS A 21 26.23 12.85 -4.42
CA HIS A 21 27.61 13.27 -4.61
C HIS A 21 28.08 14.09 -3.39
N VAL A 22 28.95 13.48 -2.58
CA VAL A 22 29.69 14.16 -1.51
C VAL A 22 31.12 14.35 -2.03
N PRO A 23 31.59 15.59 -2.20
CA PRO A 23 32.93 15.84 -2.69
C PRO A 23 33.98 15.17 -1.79
N VAL A 24 34.94 14.47 -2.40
CA VAL A 24 36.09 13.87 -1.72
C VAL A 24 37.38 14.54 -2.16
N ASN A 25 38.38 14.59 -1.28
CA ASN A 25 39.71 15.09 -1.59
C ASN A 25 40.55 14.05 -2.37
N GLU A 26 41.79 14.39 -2.71
CA GLU A 26 42.70 13.52 -3.47
C GLU A 26 43.03 12.18 -2.76
N THR A 27 42.76 12.09 -1.45
CA THR A 27 42.93 10.87 -0.65
C THR A 27 41.64 10.08 -0.45
N GLY A 28 40.52 10.53 -1.05
CA GLY A 28 39.22 9.88 -0.97
C GLY A 28 38.41 10.18 0.29
N GLU A 29 38.84 11.15 1.11
CA GLU A 29 38.14 11.58 2.31
C GLU A 29 37.10 12.66 2.00
N MET A 30 35.95 12.61 2.67
CA MET A 30 34.87 13.58 2.48
C MET A 30 35.31 15.01 2.82
N ILE A 31 35.06 15.94 1.91
CA ILE A 31 35.30 17.36 2.13
C ILE A 31 34.17 17.91 3.02
N PRO A 32 34.49 18.58 4.14
CA PRO A 32 33.47 19.20 5.00
C PRO A 32 32.62 20.23 4.24
N LYS A 33 31.31 20.30 4.51
CA LYS A 33 30.36 21.22 3.85
C LYS A 33 30.80 22.69 3.84
N ALA A 34 31.51 23.13 4.88
CA ALA A 34 32.03 24.49 4.99
C ALA A 34 33.08 24.81 3.90
N ALA A 35 33.81 23.81 3.43
CA ALA A 35 34.86 23.92 2.42
C ALA A 35 34.36 23.65 1.00
N TRP A 36 33.06 23.41 0.81
CA TRP A 36 32.49 23.21 -0.52
C TRP A 36 32.53 24.48 -1.36
N THR A 37 32.86 24.33 -2.63
CA THR A 37 32.72 25.39 -3.63
C THR A 37 31.24 25.68 -3.89
N ASP A 38 30.93 26.86 -4.43
CA ASP A 38 29.55 27.21 -4.77
C ASP A 38 28.94 26.25 -5.80
N TYR A 39 29.77 25.76 -6.74
CA TYR A 39 29.39 24.70 -7.68
C TYR A 39 28.97 23.41 -6.96
N GLN A 40 29.77 22.94 -5.98
CA GLN A 40 29.47 21.73 -5.20
C GLN A 40 28.19 21.88 -4.38
N ARG A 41 27.97 23.05 -3.77
CA ARG A 41 26.73 23.35 -3.02
C ARG A 41 25.50 23.37 -3.93
N GLN A 42 25.61 24.00 -5.09
CA GLN A 42 24.54 24.08 -6.08
C GLN A 42 24.19 22.69 -6.63
N ARG A 43 25.20 21.87 -6.95
CA ARG A 43 25.02 20.48 -7.41
C ARG A 43 24.34 19.61 -6.35
N TYR A 44 24.73 19.72 -5.06
CA TYR A 44 24.07 19.02 -3.96
C TYR A 44 22.60 19.43 -3.77
N LEU A 45 22.31 20.74 -3.85
CA LEU A 45 20.94 21.26 -3.73
C LEU A 45 20.05 20.83 -4.91
N LEU A 46 20.62 20.78 -6.13
CA LEU A 46 19.95 20.32 -7.34
C LEU A 46 19.63 18.82 -7.27
N ASN A 47 20.51 18.00 -6.69
CA ASN A 47 20.31 16.56 -6.53
C ASN A 47 19.07 16.25 -5.67
N SER A 48 18.89 16.99 -4.57
CA SER A 48 17.71 16.85 -3.71
C SER A 48 16.41 17.26 -4.42
N LYS A 49 16.46 18.18 -5.40
CA LYS A 49 15.29 18.63 -6.16
C LYS A 49 15.01 17.79 -7.41
N ALA A 50 16.06 17.27 -8.07
CA ALA A 50 15.97 16.41 -9.24
C ALA A 50 15.25 15.09 -8.93
N ARG A 51 15.52 14.49 -7.76
CA ARG A 51 14.87 13.24 -7.33
C ARG A 51 13.34 13.36 -7.25
N ASN A 52 12.83 14.44 -6.68
CA ASN A 52 11.38 14.66 -6.57
C ASN A 52 10.71 14.89 -7.93
N ALA A 53 11.41 15.60 -8.82
CA ALA A 53 10.80 16.06 -10.05
C ALA A 53 10.98 15.07 -11.23
N ILE A 54 11.97 14.16 -11.17
CA ILE A 54 12.10 13.02 -12.09
C ILE A 54 11.00 11.99 -11.85
N MET A 55 10.60 11.73 -10.59
CA MET A 55 9.48 10.81 -10.30
C MET A 55 8.16 11.23 -10.97
N CYS A 56 7.93 12.55 -11.09
CA CYS A 56 6.79 13.14 -11.78
C CYS A 56 6.93 13.20 -13.32
N ALA A 57 8.13 13.01 -13.89
CA ALA A 57 8.40 13.34 -15.30
C ALA A 57 9.18 12.27 -16.09
N LEU A 58 9.38 11.06 -15.56
CA LEU A 58 10.02 9.97 -16.31
C LEU A 58 9.20 9.67 -17.58
N THR A 59 9.81 9.91 -18.73
CA THR A 59 9.39 9.39 -20.03
C THR A 59 9.65 7.88 -20.11
N ASP A 60 8.97 7.19 -21.04
CA ASP A 60 9.06 5.73 -21.19
C ASP A 60 10.53 5.22 -21.35
N ASP A 61 11.40 6.02 -21.98
CA ASP A 61 12.82 5.69 -22.16
C ASP A 61 13.63 5.76 -20.85
N GLU A 62 13.28 6.68 -19.95
CA GLU A 62 14.00 6.88 -18.68
C GLU A 62 13.60 5.83 -17.65
N TYR A 63 12.35 5.34 -17.72
CA TYR A 63 11.88 4.15 -16.98
C TYR A 63 12.70 2.90 -17.36
N THR A 64 13.01 2.76 -18.65
CA THR A 64 13.77 1.63 -19.21
C THR A 64 15.23 1.60 -18.74
N LYS A 65 15.90 2.75 -18.63
CA LYS A 65 17.31 2.82 -18.18
C LYS A 65 17.49 2.37 -16.71
N LYS A 66 16.56 2.75 -15.83
CA LYS A 66 16.61 2.38 -14.40
C LYS A 66 16.27 0.90 -14.17
N ALA A 67 15.41 0.32 -15.01
CA ALA A 67 15.06 -1.11 -14.98
C ALA A 67 16.18 -2.04 -15.47
N LYS A 68 17.03 -1.57 -16.40
CA LYS A 68 18.11 -2.37 -17.02
C LYS A 68 19.34 -2.62 -16.11
N SER A 69 19.49 -1.93 -14.98
CA SER A 69 20.69 -2.04 -14.11
C SER A 69 20.60 -3.12 -13.02
N LYS A 70 19.56 -3.97 -13.01
CA LYS A 70 19.40 -5.08 -12.06
C LYS A 70 19.01 -6.39 -12.78
N PRO A 71 19.39 -7.56 -12.23
CA PRO A 71 19.32 -8.83 -12.95
C PRO A 71 17.90 -9.21 -13.40
N SER A 72 17.86 -10.00 -14.47
CA SER A 72 16.65 -10.55 -15.12
C SER A 72 15.63 -11.13 -14.11
N PRO A 73 14.38 -10.66 -14.10
CA PRO A 73 13.37 -11.03 -13.10
C PRO A 73 12.39 -12.13 -13.56
N SER A 74 12.60 -12.82 -14.69
CA SER A 74 11.66 -13.85 -15.17
C SER A 74 11.56 -15.10 -14.26
N LYS A 75 12.33 -15.15 -13.16
CA LYS A 75 12.22 -16.15 -12.09
C LYS A 75 11.41 -15.69 -10.85
N VAL A 76 11.03 -14.41 -10.73
CA VAL A 76 10.51 -13.82 -9.47
C VAL A 76 9.16 -14.37 -9.03
N LEU A 77 8.34 -14.93 -9.94
CA LEU A 77 7.00 -15.42 -9.61
C LEU A 77 6.81 -16.95 -9.75
N LYS A 78 7.86 -17.71 -10.07
CA LYS A 78 7.80 -19.17 -9.98
C LYS A 78 8.15 -19.61 -8.56
N VAL A 79 7.12 -19.72 -7.73
CA VAL A 79 7.16 -20.39 -6.40
C VAL A 79 7.51 -21.89 -6.52
N SER A 80 7.76 -22.40 -7.73
CA SER A 80 8.00 -23.81 -8.05
C SER A 80 9.43 -24.32 -7.81
N GLU A 81 10.36 -23.51 -7.29
CA GLU A 81 11.73 -23.93 -6.92
C GLU A 81 11.92 -24.05 -5.40
N SER A 82 10.84 -24.20 -4.64
CA SER A 82 10.90 -24.35 -3.18
C SER A 82 11.30 -25.75 -2.74
N SER A 83 12.13 -25.82 -1.70
CA SER A 83 12.56 -27.11 -1.12
C SER A 83 11.38 -27.84 -0.47
N ASP A 84 11.45 -29.18 -0.38
CA ASP A 84 10.43 -30.01 0.28
C ASP A 84 10.15 -29.57 1.74
N GLU A 85 11.15 -28.96 2.39
CA GLU A 85 11.03 -28.43 3.74
C GLU A 85 10.20 -27.14 3.79
N GLU A 86 10.39 -26.23 2.85
CA GLU A 86 9.53 -25.05 2.71
C GLU A 86 8.08 -25.43 2.38
N ILE A 87 7.88 -26.49 1.58
CA ILE A 87 6.54 -27.00 1.23
C ILE A 87 5.86 -27.63 2.45
N ARG A 88 6.60 -28.35 3.30
CA ARG A 88 6.05 -28.88 4.56
C ARG A 88 5.66 -27.76 5.52
N LEU A 89 6.53 -26.76 5.68
CA LEU A 89 6.26 -25.60 6.54
C LEU A 89 5.02 -24.81 6.07
N ARG A 90 4.87 -24.63 4.74
CA ARG A 90 3.67 -24.05 4.10
C ARG A 90 2.40 -24.73 4.56
N ARG A 91 2.36 -26.05 4.41
CA ARG A 91 1.16 -26.84 4.71
C ARG A 91 0.86 -26.90 6.20
N SER A 92 1.87 -26.94 7.06
CA SER A 92 1.64 -26.89 8.52
C SER A 92 1.05 -25.56 8.98
N ALA A 93 1.27 -24.46 8.26
CA ALA A 93 0.72 -23.16 8.61
C ALA A 93 -0.78 -23.02 8.32
N LEU A 94 -1.35 -23.85 7.43
CA LEU A 94 -2.77 -23.82 7.07
C LEU A 94 -3.70 -23.99 8.28
N SER A 95 -3.31 -24.83 9.25
CA SER A 95 -4.08 -25.09 10.47
C SER A 95 -4.00 -23.96 11.52
N SER A 96 -3.13 -22.97 11.32
CA SER A 96 -2.82 -21.93 12.31
C SER A 96 -3.34 -20.54 11.93
N CYS A 97 -4.26 -20.46 10.95
CA CYS A 97 -4.81 -19.18 10.50
C CYS A 97 -5.63 -18.50 11.60
N LEU A 98 -5.39 -17.20 11.80
CA LEU A 98 -6.20 -16.35 12.67
C LEU A 98 -7.45 -15.89 11.90
N SER A 99 -8.54 -16.64 11.96
CA SER A 99 -9.77 -16.31 11.23
C SER A 99 -10.73 -15.41 12.02
N GLU A 100 -10.63 -15.41 13.35
CA GLU A 100 -11.48 -14.63 14.25
C GLU A 100 -10.75 -14.39 15.59
N THR A 101 -11.17 -13.39 16.37
CA THR A 101 -10.71 -13.18 17.75
C THR A 101 -11.86 -12.90 18.71
N SER A 102 -11.65 -13.10 20.01
CA SER A 102 -12.65 -12.83 21.06
C SER A 102 -12.02 -12.09 22.24
N LEU A 103 -11.26 -11.01 21.98
CA LEU A 103 -10.50 -10.33 23.02
C LEU A 103 -11.37 -9.68 24.10
N HIS A 104 -12.62 -9.33 23.78
CA HIS A 104 -13.61 -8.86 24.76
C HIS A 104 -13.91 -9.90 25.87
N ALA A 105 -13.65 -11.19 25.62
CA ALA A 105 -13.83 -12.26 26.60
C ALA A 105 -12.54 -12.57 27.40
N THR A 106 -11.36 -12.19 26.89
CA THR A 106 -10.06 -12.60 27.45
C THR A 106 -9.23 -11.44 27.98
N VAL A 107 -9.52 -10.19 27.59
CA VAL A 107 -8.78 -9.00 27.96
C VAL A 107 -9.68 -8.02 28.73
N PRO A 108 -9.39 -7.75 30.03
CA PRO A 108 -10.17 -6.81 30.82
C PRO A 108 -10.19 -5.39 30.22
N GLY A 109 -11.39 -4.82 30.11
CA GLY A 109 -11.60 -3.46 29.62
C GLY A 109 -11.85 -3.33 28.12
N LEU A 110 -11.95 -4.44 27.38
CA LEU A 110 -12.47 -4.46 26.02
C LEU A 110 -13.96 -4.80 26.05
N GLU A 111 -14.82 -3.84 25.71
CA GLU A 111 -16.27 -3.96 25.94
C GLU A 111 -17.04 -4.49 24.74
N SER A 112 -16.54 -4.22 23.53
CA SER A 112 -17.26 -4.56 22.29
C SER A 112 -16.30 -5.01 21.20
N LYS A 113 -16.85 -5.79 20.25
CA LYS A 113 -16.17 -6.25 19.05
C LYS A 113 -16.95 -5.79 17.82
N THR A 114 -16.28 -5.10 16.91
CA THR A 114 -16.76 -4.87 15.56
C THR A 114 -15.97 -5.76 14.60
N ARG A 115 -16.66 -6.62 13.86
CA ARG A 115 -16.03 -7.50 12.85
C ARG A 115 -16.11 -6.86 11.48
N GLY A 116 -14.96 -6.43 10.96
CA GLY A 116 -14.81 -6.03 9.56
C GLY A 116 -14.44 -7.22 8.67
N LYS A 117 -14.31 -6.95 7.36
CA LYS A 117 -13.91 -7.96 6.34
C LYS A 117 -12.60 -8.66 6.73
N VAL A 118 -11.58 -7.88 7.11
CA VAL A 118 -10.23 -8.38 7.44
C VAL A 118 -9.82 -8.10 8.90
N ARG A 119 -10.35 -7.06 9.55
CA ARG A 119 -9.97 -6.68 10.91
C ARG A 119 -11.08 -6.95 11.92
N ASP A 120 -10.71 -7.43 13.10
CA ASP A 120 -11.55 -7.40 14.30
C ASP A 120 -11.12 -6.18 15.13
N ILE A 121 -12.07 -5.31 15.47
CA ILE A 121 -11.83 -4.03 16.13
C ILE A 121 -12.47 -4.04 17.51
N TYR A 122 -11.70 -3.67 18.53
CA TYR A 122 -12.17 -3.58 19.91
C TYR A 122 -12.03 -2.17 20.45
N ASP A 123 -13.08 -1.71 21.14
CA ASP A 123 -13.06 -0.43 21.85
C ASP A 123 -12.37 -0.59 23.21
N ALA A 124 -11.35 0.24 23.46
CA ALA A 124 -10.59 0.30 24.71
C ALA A 124 -10.66 1.69 25.37
N GLY A 125 -11.73 2.45 25.14
CA GLY A 125 -11.91 3.81 25.66
C GLY A 125 -11.29 4.86 24.73
N ASP A 126 -10.12 5.40 25.08
CA ASP A 126 -9.43 6.40 24.25
C ASP A 126 -8.71 5.78 23.03
N PHE A 127 -8.58 4.45 23.03
CA PHE A 127 -7.89 3.67 22.01
C PHE A 127 -8.81 2.66 21.33
N LEU A 128 -8.37 2.21 20.15
CA LEU A 128 -8.91 1.06 19.44
C LEU A 128 -7.83 -0.01 19.34
N VAL A 129 -8.18 -1.26 19.62
CA VAL A 129 -7.33 -2.43 19.34
C VAL A 129 -7.77 -3.00 18.00
N LEU A 130 -6.89 -2.91 17.00
CA LEU A 130 -7.12 -3.40 15.64
C LEU A 130 -6.37 -4.71 15.48
N VAL A 131 -7.10 -5.81 15.35
CA VAL A 131 -6.53 -7.14 15.08
C VAL A 131 -6.72 -7.49 13.61
N THR A 132 -5.63 -7.54 12.86
CA THR A 132 -5.64 -7.92 11.44
C THR A 132 -5.60 -9.43 11.31
N THR A 133 -6.68 -9.98 10.76
CA THR A 133 -6.90 -11.43 10.64
C THR A 133 -6.41 -11.96 9.29
N ASP A 134 -6.36 -13.27 9.18
CA ASP A 134 -5.97 -14.00 7.98
C ASP A 134 -7.11 -14.13 6.96
N ARG A 135 -8.28 -13.54 7.23
CA ARG A 135 -9.43 -13.59 6.32
C ARG A 135 -9.11 -12.91 5.00
N GLN A 136 -9.41 -13.62 3.91
CA GLN A 136 -9.37 -13.09 2.55
C GLN A 136 -10.80 -12.92 2.03
N SER A 137 -11.14 -11.70 1.65
CA SER A 137 -12.43 -11.39 1.05
C SER A 137 -12.32 -10.98 -0.42
N ALA A 138 -13.32 -11.36 -1.21
CA ALA A 138 -13.70 -10.76 -2.49
C ALA A 138 -15.18 -11.07 -2.78
N PHE A 139 -15.80 -10.36 -3.72
CA PHE A 139 -17.24 -10.50 -4.02
C PHE A 139 -18.12 -10.31 -2.77
N ASP A 140 -17.70 -9.42 -1.87
CA ASP A 140 -18.33 -9.14 -0.57
C ASP A 140 -18.50 -10.35 0.36
N ARG A 141 -17.71 -11.40 0.12
CA ARG A 141 -17.69 -12.64 0.92
C ARG A 141 -16.29 -12.95 1.41
N ILE A 142 -16.21 -13.67 2.52
CA ILE A 142 -14.95 -14.27 2.98
C ILE A 142 -14.75 -15.56 2.16
N LEU A 143 -13.67 -15.62 1.40
CA LEU A 143 -13.38 -16.72 0.48
C LEU A 143 -12.50 -17.80 1.09
N ALA A 144 -11.55 -17.41 1.93
CA ALA A 144 -10.59 -18.31 2.58
C ALA A 144 -9.92 -17.61 3.77
N SER A 145 -9.19 -18.39 4.57
CA SER A 145 -8.16 -17.84 5.47
C SER A 145 -6.78 -18.13 4.90
N ILE A 146 -5.95 -17.11 4.79
CA ILE A 146 -4.64 -17.16 4.16
C ILE A 146 -3.58 -17.05 5.25
N PRO A 147 -2.78 -18.10 5.48
CA PRO A 147 -1.79 -18.10 6.55
C PRO A 147 -0.91 -16.85 6.54
N PHE A 148 -0.73 -16.24 7.71
CA PHE A 148 0.11 -15.07 7.95
C PHE A 148 -0.29 -13.78 7.22
N LYS A 149 -1.40 -13.78 6.46
CA LYS A 149 -1.88 -12.57 5.77
C LYS A 149 -2.07 -11.42 6.75
N GLY A 150 -2.69 -11.68 7.90
CA GLY A 150 -2.95 -10.63 8.89
C GLY A 150 -1.67 -10.02 9.44
N GLN A 151 -0.65 -10.84 9.65
CA GLN A 151 0.69 -10.40 10.07
C GLN A 151 1.33 -9.54 8.97
N VAL A 152 1.38 -10.05 7.73
CA VAL A 152 1.92 -9.32 6.58
C VAL A 152 1.30 -7.94 6.45
N LEU A 153 -0.04 -7.86 6.46
CA LEU A 153 -0.77 -6.60 6.29
C LEU A 153 -0.47 -5.60 7.42
N ASN A 154 -0.44 -6.07 8.66
CA ASN A 154 -0.18 -5.24 9.83
C ASN A 154 1.26 -4.73 9.83
N GLU A 155 2.25 -5.61 9.62
CA GLU A 155 3.66 -5.23 9.61
C GLU A 155 4.02 -4.34 8.41
N THR A 156 3.43 -4.58 7.21
CA THR A 156 3.56 -3.66 6.07
C THR A 156 3.01 -2.28 6.41
N SER A 157 1.82 -2.20 7.02
CA SER A 157 1.23 -0.92 7.41
C SER A 157 2.09 -0.19 8.44
N LEU A 158 2.58 -0.87 9.48
CA LEU A 158 3.45 -0.30 10.50
C LEU A 158 4.74 0.27 9.90
N TRP A 159 5.34 -0.45 8.94
CA TRP A 159 6.52 0.01 8.22
C TRP A 159 6.25 1.31 7.44
N TRP A 160 5.11 1.38 6.72
CA TRP A 160 4.72 2.58 6.00
C TRP A 160 4.33 3.74 6.91
N PHE A 161 3.62 3.45 8.01
CA PHE A 161 3.29 4.45 9.00
C PHE A 161 4.53 5.14 9.53
N GLU A 162 5.60 4.40 9.84
CA GLU A 162 6.88 4.99 10.26
C GLU A 162 7.55 5.79 9.14
N ARG A 163 7.61 5.25 7.92
CA ARG A 163 8.24 5.92 6.77
C ARG A 163 7.53 7.20 6.37
N THR A 164 6.24 7.32 6.63
CA THR A 164 5.41 8.45 6.20
C THR A 164 5.12 9.48 7.29
N ARG A 165 5.66 9.32 8.51
CA ARG A 165 5.45 10.26 9.64
C ARG A 165 5.83 11.70 9.32
N HIS A 166 6.80 11.89 8.43
CA HIS A 166 7.25 13.20 7.99
C HIS A 166 6.26 13.90 7.02
N ILE A 167 5.26 13.20 6.52
CA ILE A 167 4.20 13.71 5.64
C ILE A 167 2.92 13.97 6.44
N VAL A 168 2.52 13.02 7.28
CA VAL A 168 1.31 13.10 8.09
C VAL A 168 1.45 12.30 9.39
N SER A 169 0.90 12.81 10.48
CA SER A 169 0.78 12.04 11.73
C SER A 169 -0.19 10.87 11.54
N ASN A 170 0.09 9.74 12.18
CA ASN A 170 -0.81 8.59 12.15
C ASN A 170 -1.36 8.27 13.54
N ALA A 171 -2.41 7.45 13.58
CA ALA A 171 -3.07 7.10 14.83
C ALA A 171 -2.36 5.98 15.63
N VAL A 172 -1.28 5.38 15.13
CA VAL A 172 -0.61 4.25 15.80
C VAL A 172 -0.02 4.70 17.14
N VAL A 173 -0.33 3.95 18.19
CA VAL A 173 0.19 4.14 19.55
C VAL A 173 1.18 3.04 19.90
N SER A 174 0.83 1.78 19.62
CA SER A 174 1.71 0.64 19.84
C SER A 174 1.31 -0.54 18.95
N ALA A 175 2.22 -1.50 18.78
CA ALA A 175 1.99 -2.75 18.05
C ALA A 175 2.42 -3.93 18.93
N PRO A 176 1.58 -4.39 19.88
CA PRO A 176 2.00 -5.36 20.89
C PRO A 176 2.12 -6.79 20.36
N ASP A 177 1.59 -7.06 19.18
CA ASP A 177 1.68 -8.35 18.49
C ASP A 177 1.80 -8.10 16.99
N LYS A 178 2.37 -9.07 16.25
CA LYS A 178 2.56 -8.92 14.80
C LYS A 178 1.24 -8.77 14.03
N ASN A 179 0.12 -9.23 14.60
CA ASN A 179 -1.22 -9.05 14.05
C ASN A 179 -1.99 -7.84 14.60
N VAL A 180 -1.42 -7.09 15.56
CA VAL A 180 -2.17 -6.09 16.33
C VAL A 180 -1.55 -4.72 16.26
N THR A 181 -2.40 -3.73 16.02
CA THR A 181 -2.11 -2.31 16.19
C THR A 181 -3.08 -1.71 17.20
N ILE A 182 -2.56 -1.02 18.22
CA ILE A 182 -3.35 -0.15 19.10
C ILE A 182 -3.25 1.27 18.55
N ALA A 183 -4.39 1.87 18.25
CA ALA A 183 -4.49 3.19 17.65
C ALA A 183 -5.30 4.16 18.51
N LYS A 184 -5.01 5.46 18.42
CA LYS A 184 -5.86 6.51 18.98
C LYS A 184 -7.22 6.48 18.31
N LYS A 185 -8.28 6.71 19.09
CA LYS A 185 -9.61 6.89 18.53
C LYS A 185 -9.69 8.24 17.81
N CYS A 186 -10.17 8.23 16.57
CA CYS A 186 -10.39 9.43 15.76
C CYS A 186 -11.84 9.46 15.25
N SER A 187 -12.36 10.66 15.00
CA SER A 187 -13.59 10.83 14.23
C SER A 187 -13.27 10.60 12.75
N VAL A 188 -13.62 9.43 12.22
CA VAL A 188 -13.28 9.02 10.85
C VAL A 188 -14.04 9.88 9.84
N PHE A 189 -13.35 10.38 8.81
CA PHE A 189 -14.03 11.01 7.69
C PHE A 189 -14.72 9.95 6.83
N PRO A 190 -16.02 10.12 6.47
CA PRO A 190 -16.78 9.15 5.68
C PRO A 190 -16.42 9.19 4.17
N VAL A 191 -15.14 9.35 3.86
CA VAL A 191 -14.57 9.48 2.51
C VAL A 191 -13.32 8.62 2.42
N GLU A 192 -13.25 7.79 1.38
CA GLU A 192 -12.03 7.06 1.04
C GLU A 192 -11.28 7.81 -0.06
N PHE A 193 -9.99 8.05 0.17
CA PHE A 193 -9.14 8.78 -0.76
C PHE A 193 -8.40 7.78 -1.65
N VAL A 194 -9.02 7.41 -2.77
CA VAL A 194 -8.38 6.51 -3.75
C VAL A 194 -7.46 7.34 -4.66
N ALA A 195 -6.15 7.18 -4.47
CA ALA A 195 -5.12 7.78 -5.32
C ALA A 195 -4.74 6.84 -6.46
N ARG A 196 -4.62 7.38 -7.67
CA ARG A 196 -4.35 6.59 -8.89
C ARG A 196 -3.22 7.21 -9.70
N GLY A 197 -2.32 6.35 -10.17
CA GLY A 197 -1.24 6.72 -11.09
C GLY A 197 -1.38 6.10 -12.49
N PHE A 198 -2.32 5.17 -12.69
CA PHE A 198 -2.49 4.43 -13.94
C PHE A 198 -3.96 4.20 -14.28
N VAL A 199 -4.25 4.14 -15.57
CA VAL A 199 -5.59 3.88 -16.14
C VAL A 199 -5.85 2.36 -16.16
N THR A 200 -6.11 1.77 -15.00
CA THR A 200 -6.28 0.31 -14.85
C THR A 200 -7.52 -0.09 -14.04
N GLY A 201 -7.66 -1.40 -13.83
CA GLY A 201 -8.69 -2.07 -13.06
C GLY A 201 -9.77 -2.72 -13.92
N SER A 202 -10.61 -3.51 -13.25
CA SER A 202 -11.68 -4.32 -13.84
C SER A 202 -13.03 -4.16 -13.14
N THR A 203 -13.08 -3.40 -12.04
CA THR A 203 -14.33 -3.13 -11.30
C THR A 203 -15.06 -1.92 -11.88
N ASP A 204 -16.36 -1.80 -11.61
CA ASP A 204 -17.18 -0.69 -12.13
C ASP A 204 -16.71 0.70 -11.69
N THR A 205 -16.03 0.76 -10.55
CA THR A 205 -15.43 1.98 -9.98
C THR A 205 -13.95 2.17 -10.35
N SER A 206 -13.38 1.29 -11.18
CA SER A 206 -11.99 1.42 -11.61
C SER A 206 -11.85 2.42 -12.75
N LEU A 207 -10.70 3.11 -12.79
CA LEU A 207 -10.48 4.20 -13.75
C LEU A 207 -10.56 3.71 -15.20
N TRP A 208 -10.03 2.51 -15.49
CA TRP A 208 -10.13 1.95 -16.84
C TRP A 208 -11.58 1.66 -17.24
N THR A 209 -12.38 0.98 -16.39
CA THR A 209 -13.77 0.66 -16.72
C THR A 209 -14.58 1.91 -17.01
N VAL A 210 -14.47 2.93 -16.14
CA VAL A 210 -15.17 4.21 -16.29
C VAL A 210 -14.74 4.93 -17.57
N TYR A 211 -13.43 5.00 -17.83
CA TYR A 211 -12.89 5.65 -19.03
C TYR A 211 -13.29 4.92 -20.31
N ASN A 212 -13.25 3.59 -20.32
CA ASN A 212 -13.63 2.74 -21.44
C ASN A 212 -15.14 2.85 -21.76
N ASN A 213 -15.96 3.16 -20.76
CA ASN A 213 -17.39 3.46 -20.93
C ASN A 213 -17.66 4.88 -21.45
N GLY A 214 -16.63 5.64 -21.82
CA GLY A 214 -16.76 6.96 -22.44
C GLY A 214 -16.77 8.14 -21.45
N VAL A 215 -16.60 7.89 -20.16
CA VAL A 215 -16.54 8.97 -19.16
C VAL A 215 -15.18 9.65 -19.23
N ARG A 216 -15.18 10.99 -19.36
CA ARG A 216 -13.96 11.82 -19.43
C ARG A 216 -13.81 12.79 -18.27
N ASN A 217 -14.86 12.97 -17.47
CA ASN A 217 -14.76 13.66 -16.18
C ASN A 217 -15.08 12.65 -15.09
N TYR A 218 -14.08 12.29 -14.29
CA TYR A 218 -14.25 11.31 -13.22
C TYR A 218 -13.84 11.90 -11.88
N CYS A 219 -14.81 12.03 -10.97
CA CYS A 219 -14.66 12.66 -9.66
C CYS A 219 -14.05 14.09 -9.74
N GLY A 220 -14.38 14.85 -10.79
CA GLY A 220 -13.83 16.19 -11.02
C GLY A 220 -12.51 16.23 -11.81
N ASN A 221 -11.93 15.07 -12.17
CA ASN A 221 -10.71 15.01 -12.97
C ASN A 221 -11.06 14.89 -14.47
N VAL A 222 -10.55 15.83 -15.27
CA VAL A 222 -10.67 15.75 -16.74
C VAL A 222 -9.59 14.84 -17.29
N LEU A 223 -10.00 13.76 -17.94
CA LEU A 223 -9.14 12.74 -18.52
C LEU A 223 -8.96 13.01 -20.03
N PRO A 224 -7.72 13.14 -20.53
CA PRO A 224 -7.43 13.22 -21.95
C PRO A 224 -8.02 12.07 -22.76
N ASP A 225 -8.39 12.35 -24.01
CA ASP A 225 -8.78 11.32 -24.97
C ASP A 225 -7.60 10.44 -25.40
N GLY A 226 -7.92 9.27 -25.97
CA GLY A 226 -6.94 8.33 -26.52
C GLY A 226 -6.16 7.50 -25.51
N MET A 227 -6.44 7.62 -24.20
CA MET A 227 -5.82 6.74 -23.21
C MET A 227 -6.17 5.26 -23.44
N VAL A 228 -5.20 4.40 -23.12
CA VAL A 228 -5.35 2.94 -23.22
C VAL A 228 -5.21 2.26 -21.84
N LYS A 229 -5.65 1.01 -21.73
CA LYS A 229 -5.59 0.25 -20.48
C LYS A 229 -4.15 0.12 -20.00
N ASN A 230 -3.96 0.28 -18.70
CA ASN A 230 -2.68 0.21 -17.99
C ASN A 230 -1.71 1.35 -18.29
N GLN A 231 -2.12 2.39 -19.02
CA GLN A 231 -1.29 3.56 -19.27
C GLN A 231 -1.05 4.36 -17.98
N LYS A 232 0.19 4.86 -17.80
CA LYS A 232 0.52 5.81 -16.73
C LYS A 232 -0.20 7.15 -16.96
N LEU A 233 -0.81 7.68 -15.90
CA LEU A 233 -1.45 8.99 -15.94
C LEU A 233 -0.40 10.11 -16.04
N PRO A 234 -0.72 11.23 -16.71
CA PRO A 234 0.17 12.41 -16.73
C PRO A 234 0.45 12.96 -15.33
N GLN A 235 -0.52 12.85 -14.42
CA GLN A 235 -0.41 13.24 -13.01
C GLN A 235 -1.24 12.28 -12.16
N ASN A 236 -0.82 12.07 -10.92
CA ASN A 236 -1.60 11.31 -9.95
C ASN A 236 -2.91 12.06 -9.65
N ILE A 237 -4.01 11.33 -9.59
CA ILE A 237 -5.34 11.89 -9.32
C ILE A 237 -5.98 11.24 -8.10
N LEU A 238 -6.93 11.94 -7.48
CA LEU A 238 -7.82 11.38 -6.47
C LEU A 238 -9.18 11.12 -7.08
N THR A 239 -9.72 9.93 -6.82
CA THR A 239 -11.09 9.55 -7.20
C THR A 239 -11.82 9.09 -5.94
N PRO A 240 -12.20 10.02 -5.06
CA PRO A 240 -12.72 9.66 -3.76
C PRO A 240 -14.06 8.93 -3.88
N THR A 241 -14.33 8.10 -2.89
CA THR A 241 -15.59 7.37 -2.75
C THR A 241 -16.20 7.64 -1.38
N THR A 242 -17.53 7.58 -1.27
CA THR A 242 -18.18 7.59 0.04
C THR A 242 -18.16 6.20 0.66
N LYS A 243 -17.88 6.13 1.96
CA LYS A 243 -17.96 4.89 2.74
C LYS A 243 -19.43 4.57 3.03
N ALA A 244 -20.06 3.73 2.20
CA ALA A 244 -21.44 3.26 2.41
C ALA A 244 -21.46 1.80 2.87
N ALA A 245 -22.60 1.36 3.44
CA ALA A 245 -22.73 0.00 3.97
C ALA A 245 -22.69 -1.08 2.87
N ASP A 246 -23.22 -0.79 1.68
CA ASP A 246 -23.42 -1.78 0.62
C ASP A 246 -22.36 -1.72 -0.49
N HIS A 247 -21.97 -0.53 -0.93
CA HIS A 247 -20.93 -0.33 -1.95
C HIS A 247 -20.37 1.09 -1.96
N ASP A 248 -19.08 1.24 -2.26
CA ASP A 248 -18.42 2.54 -2.35
C ASP A 248 -18.88 3.28 -3.62
N VAL A 249 -19.36 4.52 -3.45
CA VAL A 249 -19.87 5.35 -4.55
C VAL A 249 -18.88 6.46 -4.87
N PRO A 250 -18.41 6.60 -6.12
CA PRO A 250 -17.56 7.72 -6.53
C PRO A 250 -18.23 9.06 -6.25
N VAL A 251 -17.46 10.02 -5.74
CA VAL A 251 -17.96 11.34 -5.36
C VAL A 251 -16.96 12.41 -5.77
N SER A 252 -17.44 13.59 -6.17
CA SER A 252 -16.60 14.74 -6.47
C SER A 252 -16.24 15.56 -5.22
N PRO A 253 -15.17 16.37 -5.26
CA PRO A 253 -14.80 17.28 -4.17
C PRO A 253 -15.96 18.18 -3.69
N ASP A 254 -16.74 18.72 -4.63
CA ASP A 254 -17.81 19.66 -4.31
C ASP A 254 -18.99 18.92 -3.64
N GLU A 255 -19.36 17.74 -4.14
CA GLU A 255 -20.37 16.89 -3.53
C GLU A 255 -19.99 16.44 -2.11
N ILE A 256 -18.70 16.18 -1.83
CA ILE A 256 -18.22 15.85 -0.47
C ILE A 256 -18.57 16.99 0.50
N THR A 257 -18.33 18.24 0.09
CA THR A 257 -18.62 19.40 0.93
C THR A 257 -20.11 19.72 1.02
N GLU A 258 -20.85 19.62 -0.08
CA GLU A 258 -22.30 19.88 -0.11
C GLU A 258 -23.08 18.88 0.74
N ARG A 259 -22.64 17.62 0.78
CA ARG A 259 -23.22 16.56 1.60
C ARG A 259 -22.77 16.61 3.06
N GLY A 260 -21.90 17.56 3.44
CA GLY A 260 -21.38 17.70 4.80
C GLY A 260 -20.50 16.54 5.27
N LEU A 261 -19.92 15.77 4.33
CA LEU A 261 -19.04 14.64 4.66
C LEU A 261 -17.70 15.12 5.22
N MET A 262 -17.21 16.25 4.71
CA MET A 262 -16.01 16.94 5.19
C MET A 262 -16.18 18.45 5.02
N THR A 263 -15.47 19.25 5.82
CA THR A 263 -15.32 20.67 5.51
C THR A 263 -14.40 20.84 4.30
N ARG A 264 -14.51 21.97 3.60
CA ARG A 264 -13.63 22.26 2.45
C ARG A 264 -12.15 22.28 2.86
N ALA A 265 -11.85 22.84 4.02
CA ALA A 265 -10.49 22.90 4.55
C ALA A 265 -9.94 21.51 4.86
N ASP A 266 -10.72 20.66 5.55
CA ASP A 266 -10.32 19.30 5.86
C ASP A 266 -10.10 18.46 4.58
N TYR A 267 -10.98 18.62 3.59
CA TYR A 267 -10.85 17.88 2.32
C TYR A 267 -9.58 18.27 1.56
N VAL A 268 -9.26 19.56 1.48
CA VAL A 268 -8.05 20.06 0.81
C VAL A 268 -6.80 19.50 1.51
N GLU A 269 -6.73 19.61 2.84
CA GLU A 269 -5.59 19.11 3.62
C GLU A 269 -5.41 17.58 3.48
N ALA A 270 -6.50 16.81 3.59
CA ALA A 270 -6.46 15.36 3.43
C ALA A 270 -6.08 14.95 2.01
N SER A 271 -6.57 15.66 0.99
CA SER A 271 -6.24 15.41 -0.42
C SER A 271 -4.76 15.64 -0.71
N GLU A 272 -4.20 16.76 -0.23
CA GLU A 272 -2.77 17.06 -0.38
C GLU A 272 -1.91 15.98 0.30
N LYS A 273 -2.28 15.57 1.52
CA LYS A 273 -1.59 14.48 2.24
C LYS A 273 -1.69 13.16 1.49
N ALA A 274 -2.86 12.79 0.98
CA ALA A 274 -3.08 11.55 0.21
C ALA A 274 -2.20 11.49 -1.04
N LEU A 275 -2.14 12.58 -1.81
CA LEU A 275 -1.30 12.65 -3.01
C LEU A 275 0.19 12.59 -2.67
N ARG A 276 0.65 13.30 -1.63
CA ARG A 276 2.05 13.25 -1.18
C ARG A 276 2.44 11.87 -0.64
N LEU A 277 1.56 11.21 0.10
CA LEU A 277 1.75 9.82 0.53
C LEU A 277 1.90 8.90 -0.68
N PHE A 278 1.07 9.10 -1.71
CA PHE A 278 1.06 8.25 -2.89
C PHE A 278 2.32 8.43 -3.73
N GLU A 279 2.74 9.67 -3.95
CA GLU A 279 3.99 9.98 -4.65
C GLU A 279 5.21 9.41 -3.92
N TYR A 280 5.29 9.56 -2.60
CA TYR A 280 6.36 8.98 -1.80
C TYR A 280 6.33 7.44 -1.84
N GLY A 281 5.14 6.84 -1.73
CA GLY A 281 4.94 5.40 -1.84
C GLY A 281 5.38 4.86 -3.21
N GLN A 282 5.07 5.58 -4.29
CA GLN A 282 5.51 5.25 -5.64
C GLN A 282 7.03 5.28 -5.78
N GLN A 283 7.69 6.29 -5.20
CA GLN A 283 9.15 6.38 -5.20
C GLN A 283 9.79 5.17 -4.52
N VAL A 284 9.39 4.90 -3.28
CA VAL A 284 9.96 3.81 -2.49
C VAL A 284 9.65 2.45 -3.11
N ALA A 285 8.43 2.24 -3.63
CA ALA A 285 8.07 1.02 -4.35
C ALA A 285 8.98 0.80 -5.57
N LEU A 286 9.22 1.86 -6.36
CA LEU A 286 10.05 1.79 -7.57
C LEU A 286 11.51 1.46 -7.24
N GLU A 287 12.07 2.07 -6.20
CA GLU A 287 13.41 1.73 -5.69
C GLU A 287 13.52 0.24 -5.31
N HIS A 288 12.39 -0.33 -4.90
CA HIS A 288 12.27 -1.71 -4.47
C HIS A 288 11.87 -2.70 -5.59
N GLY A 289 11.71 -2.22 -6.83
CA GLY A 289 11.38 -3.05 -8.00
C GLY A 289 9.89 -3.26 -8.24
N LEU A 290 9.04 -2.43 -7.62
CA LEU A 290 7.59 -2.48 -7.73
C LEU A 290 7.03 -1.16 -8.28
N ILE A 291 5.84 -1.20 -8.86
CA ILE A 291 5.05 -0.01 -9.18
C ILE A 291 3.88 0.02 -8.22
N LEU A 292 3.73 1.09 -7.44
CA LEU A 292 2.50 1.38 -6.72
C LEU A 292 1.51 2.06 -7.67
N VAL A 293 0.48 1.31 -8.07
CA VAL A 293 -0.39 1.64 -9.20
C VAL A 293 -1.55 2.54 -8.79
N ASP A 294 -2.20 2.13 -7.71
CA ASP A 294 -3.23 2.87 -7.00
C ASP A 294 -3.29 2.40 -5.55
N THR A 295 -3.85 3.23 -4.68
CA THR A 295 -4.05 2.91 -3.27
C THR A 295 -5.21 3.69 -2.68
N LYS A 296 -5.78 3.15 -1.60
CA LYS A 296 -6.81 3.81 -0.80
C LYS A 296 -6.22 4.31 0.51
N TYR A 297 -6.61 5.52 0.93
CA TYR A 297 -6.34 6.02 2.27
C TYR A 297 -7.63 6.35 3.01
N GLU A 298 -7.59 6.25 4.33
CA GLU A 298 -8.58 6.81 5.22
C GLU A 298 -7.91 7.78 6.20
N PHE A 299 -8.64 8.83 6.54
CA PHE A 299 -8.20 9.83 7.51
C PHE A 299 -9.24 9.98 8.61
N GLY A 300 -8.78 10.34 9.80
CA GLY A 300 -9.64 10.71 10.92
C GLY A 300 -9.20 12.03 11.55
N LYS A 301 -10.12 12.69 12.21
CA LYS A 301 -9.87 13.90 13.01
C LYS A 301 -9.69 13.51 14.47
N ALA A 302 -8.54 13.84 15.04
CA ALA A 302 -8.25 13.64 16.45
C ALA A 302 -8.97 14.69 17.32
N ASN A 303 -8.99 14.47 18.64
CA ASN A 303 -9.68 15.36 19.59
C ASN A 303 -9.11 16.79 19.61
N ASP A 304 -7.84 16.97 19.25
CA ASP A 304 -7.19 18.29 19.11
C ASP A 304 -7.49 18.97 17.75
N GLY A 305 -8.28 18.32 16.89
CA GLY A 305 -8.64 18.81 15.56
C GLY A 305 -7.65 18.43 14.46
N SER A 306 -6.54 17.75 14.76
CA SER A 306 -5.55 17.36 13.75
C SER A 306 -6.04 16.20 12.86
N ILE A 307 -5.70 16.24 11.57
CA ILE A 307 -5.97 15.15 10.62
C ILE A 307 -4.86 14.10 10.73
N MET A 308 -5.26 12.89 11.09
CA MET A 308 -4.39 11.71 11.21
C MET A 308 -4.67 10.69 10.12
N LEU A 309 -3.61 10.07 9.61
CA LEU A 309 -3.70 8.86 8.79
C LEU A 309 -4.10 7.68 9.68
N ILE A 310 -5.12 6.96 9.27
CA ILE A 310 -5.67 5.80 10.00
C ILE A 310 -5.68 4.58 9.07
N ASP A 311 -6.36 3.52 9.51
CA ASP A 311 -6.60 2.31 8.72
C ASP A 311 -5.30 1.55 8.38
N GLU A 312 -5.15 1.05 7.16
CA GLU A 312 -3.94 0.41 6.65
C GLU A 312 -3.34 1.22 5.48
N VAL A 313 -2.05 1.07 5.24
CA VAL A 313 -1.32 1.90 4.27
C VAL A 313 -0.44 1.04 3.38
N HIS A 314 -0.64 1.17 2.06
CA HIS A 314 0.26 0.59 1.03
C HIS A 314 0.42 -0.93 1.17
N THR A 315 -0.65 -1.59 1.60
CA THR A 315 -0.70 -3.04 1.74
C THR A 315 -1.18 -3.68 0.42
N PRO A 316 -0.98 -4.98 0.22
CA PRO A 316 -1.55 -5.67 -0.94
C PRO A 316 -3.09 -5.72 -0.97
N ASP A 317 -3.77 -5.44 0.15
CA ASP A 317 -5.24 -5.37 0.19
C ASP A 317 -5.78 -3.96 -0.09
N SER A 318 -5.02 -2.92 0.25
CA SER A 318 -5.38 -1.49 0.02
C SER A 318 -4.79 -0.91 -1.26
N SER A 319 -3.86 -1.61 -1.91
CA SER A 319 -3.10 -1.12 -3.06
C SER A 319 -2.86 -2.17 -4.14
N ARG A 320 -2.71 -1.72 -5.38
CA ARG A 320 -2.22 -2.54 -6.48
C ARG A 320 -0.72 -2.34 -6.69
N TYR A 321 -0.01 -3.46 -6.76
CA TYR A 321 1.42 -3.50 -7.06
C TYR A 321 1.71 -4.28 -8.33
N TRP A 322 2.51 -3.70 -9.23
CA TRP A 322 3.06 -4.40 -10.39
C TRP A 322 4.57 -4.60 -10.25
N ILE A 323 5.09 -5.60 -10.96
CA ILE A 323 6.53 -5.79 -11.12
C ILE A 323 7.08 -4.70 -12.05
N ALA A 324 7.99 -3.87 -11.53
CA ALA A 324 8.44 -2.68 -12.25
C ALA A 324 9.13 -3.00 -13.57
N ASN A 325 9.97 -4.03 -13.57
CA ASN A 325 10.82 -4.37 -14.71
C ASN A 325 10.06 -5.04 -15.88
N SER A 326 8.86 -5.60 -15.64
CA SER A 326 8.07 -6.23 -16.71
C SER A 326 6.99 -5.31 -17.29
N TYR A 327 6.65 -4.21 -16.60
CA TYR A 327 5.55 -3.32 -17.00
C TYR A 327 5.68 -2.78 -18.42
N LEU A 328 6.81 -2.16 -18.79
CA LEU A 328 6.92 -1.46 -20.07
C LEU A 328 6.82 -2.41 -21.27
N GLU A 329 7.53 -3.53 -21.22
CA GLU A 329 7.47 -4.56 -22.27
C GLU A 329 6.04 -5.12 -22.40
N ARG A 330 5.37 -5.40 -21.29
CA ARG A 330 4.00 -5.93 -21.29
C ARG A 330 3.02 -4.90 -21.83
N PHE A 331 3.14 -3.64 -21.40
CA PHE A 331 2.32 -2.53 -21.89
C PHE A 331 2.45 -2.32 -23.40
N GLN A 332 3.69 -2.28 -23.93
CA GLN A 332 3.95 -2.11 -25.36
C GLN A 332 3.40 -3.27 -26.21
N ASN A 333 3.36 -4.48 -25.64
CA ASN A 333 2.78 -5.67 -26.28
C ASN A 333 1.27 -5.82 -26.04
N GLY A 334 0.62 -4.85 -25.38
CA GLY A 334 -0.83 -4.92 -25.07
C GLY A 334 -1.19 -6.01 -24.04
N LEU A 335 -0.24 -6.44 -23.22
CA LEU A 335 -0.41 -7.45 -22.18
C LEU A 335 -0.72 -6.80 -20.83
N GLU A 336 -1.48 -7.49 -19.98
CA GLU A 336 -1.71 -7.07 -18.60
C GLU A 336 -0.39 -7.03 -17.81
N PRO A 337 -0.10 -5.98 -17.03
CA PRO A 337 1.05 -5.93 -16.15
C PRO A 337 1.10 -7.12 -15.21
N GLU A 338 2.32 -7.52 -14.86
CA GLU A 338 2.52 -8.60 -13.91
C GLU A 338 2.24 -8.11 -12.49
N ASN A 339 1.28 -8.75 -11.81
CA ASN A 339 0.81 -8.39 -10.48
C ASN A 339 1.07 -9.51 -9.46
N ILE A 340 1.17 -9.13 -8.19
CA ILE A 340 1.31 -10.04 -7.04
C ILE A 340 0.05 -9.95 -6.15
N ASP A 341 -1.10 -9.64 -6.73
CA ASP A 341 -2.35 -9.44 -5.99
C ASP A 341 -3.23 -10.72 -5.97
N LYS A 342 -4.40 -10.59 -5.34
CA LYS A 342 -5.41 -11.65 -5.17
C LYS A 342 -6.24 -11.96 -6.41
N GLU A 343 -5.92 -11.41 -7.59
CA GLU A 343 -6.75 -11.57 -8.79
C GLU A 343 -6.84 -13.04 -9.23
N PHE A 344 -5.78 -13.84 -9.05
CA PHE A 344 -5.83 -15.27 -9.39
C PHE A 344 -6.81 -16.06 -8.50
N LEU A 345 -6.96 -15.71 -7.21
CA LEU A 345 -7.99 -16.30 -6.34
C LEU A 345 -9.39 -15.94 -6.87
N ARG A 346 -9.61 -14.68 -7.26
CA ARG A 346 -10.89 -14.23 -7.84
C ARG A 346 -11.21 -14.97 -9.13
N LEU A 347 -10.23 -15.13 -10.01
CA LEU A 347 -10.39 -15.86 -11.27
C LEU A 347 -10.72 -17.32 -11.04
N TRP A 348 -10.08 -17.96 -10.04
CA TRP A 348 -10.41 -19.33 -9.66
C TRP A 348 -11.87 -19.46 -9.22
N PHE A 349 -12.36 -18.59 -8.31
CA PHE A 349 -13.77 -18.65 -7.91
C PHE A 349 -14.72 -18.39 -9.09
N LYS A 350 -14.45 -17.37 -9.93
CA LYS A 350 -15.26 -17.09 -11.13
C LYS A 350 -15.31 -18.24 -12.13
N SER A 351 -14.28 -19.09 -12.19
CA SER A 351 -14.26 -20.24 -13.11
C SER A 351 -14.87 -21.51 -12.51
N HIS A 352 -15.16 -21.54 -11.21
CA HIS A 352 -15.67 -22.72 -10.50
C HIS A 352 -17.04 -22.53 -9.84
N CYS A 353 -17.54 -21.30 -9.75
CA CYS A 353 -18.86 -20.97 -9.18
C CYS A 353 -19.35 -19.60 -9.70
N ASN A 354 -20.61 -19.25 -9.43
CA ASN A 354 -21.08 -17.87 -9.50
C ASN A 354 -20.93 -17.24 -8.10
N PRO A 355 -19.85 -16.49 -7.82
CA PRO A 355 -19.57 -16.03 -6.46
C PRO A 355 -20.59 -15.03 -5.89
N TYR A 356 -21.40 -14.42 -6.77
CA TYR A 356 -22.43 -13.45 -6.40
C TYR A 356 -23.79 -14.09 -6.10
N GLU A 357 -24.09 -15.25 -6.69
CA GLU A 357 -25.43 -15.86 -6.62
C GLU A 357 -25.43 -17.19 -5.85
N ASP A 358 -24.33 -17.94 -5.89
CA ASP A 358 -24.29 -19.27 -5.29
C ASP A 358 -24.33 -19.16 -3.76
N GLU A 359 -25.24 -19.90 -3.12
CA GLU A 359 -25.40 -19.88 -1.65
C GLU A 359 -24.13 -20.36 -0.94
N VAL A 360 -23.51 -21.42 -1.45
CA VAL A 360 -22.29 -22.02 -0.92
C VAL A 360 -21.19 -21.94 -1.96
N LEU A 361 -20.03 -21.40 -1.57
CA LEU A 361 -18.85 -21.38 -2.43
C LEU A 361 -18.03 -22.67 -2.24
N PRO A 362 -17.35 -23.16 -3.29
CA PRO A 362 -16.38 -24.24 -3.13
C PRO A 362 -15.19 -23.77 -2.29
N ASP A 363 -14.59 -24.66 -1.51
CA ASP A 363 -13.36 -24.36 -0.78
C ASP A 363 -12.21 -24.07 -1.74
N ALA A 364 -11.42 -23.03 -1.43
CA ALA A 364 -10.20 -22.75 -2.18
C ALA A 364 -9.19 -23.91 -2.01
N PRO A 365 -8.57 -24.42 -3.09
CA PRO A 365 -7.57 -25.48 -3.00
C PRO A 365 -6.40 -25.08 -2.10
N GLU A 366 -5.86 -26.01 -1.32
CA GLU A 366 -4.76 -25.74 -0.39
C GLU A 366 -3.53 -25.12 -1.08
N ASP A 367 -3.18 -25.62 -2.28
CA ASP A 367 -2.05 -25.09 -3.04
C ASP A 367 -2.29 -23.64 -3.48
N LEU A 368 -3.55 -23.27 -3.79
CA LEU A 368 -3.94 -21.90 -4.12
C LEU A 368 -3.83 -20.97 -2.90
N VAL A 369 -4.25 -21.45 -1.73
CA VAL A 369 -4.12 -20.73 -0.44
C VAL A 369 -2.65 -20.53 -0.07
N CYS A 370 -1.83 -21.58 -0.19
CA CYS A 370 -0.40 -21.52 0.07
C CYS A 370 0.31 -20.56 -0.89
N GLU A 371 -0.03 -20.59 -2.17
CA GLU A 371 0.51 -19.66 -3.16
C GLU A 371 0.15 -18.21 -2.80
N LEU A 372 -1.09 -17.95 -2.40
CA LEU A 372 -1.52 -16.61 -2.01
C LEU A 372 -0.78 -16.10 -0.78
N ALA A 373 -0.65 -16.93 0.26
CA ALA A 373 0.13 -16.57 1.44
C ALA A 373 1.53 -16.12 1.03
N TRP A 374 2.15 -16.83 0.09
CA TRP A 374 3.54 -16.57 -0.30
C TRP A 374 3.71 -15.37 -1.18
N ARG A 375 2.71 -15.06 -2.00
CA ARG A 375 2.63 -13.78 -2.71
C ARG A 375 2.53 -12.61 -1.72
N TYR A 376 1.74 -12.75 -0.64
CA TYR A 376 1.71 -11.76 0.44
C TYR A 376 3.07 -11.58 1.10
N ILE A 377 3.75 -12.68 1.49
CA ILE A 377 5.09 -12.62 2.08
C ILE A 377 6.10 -11.99 1.12
N LEU A 378 6.15 -12.44 -0.14
CA LEU A 378 7.05 -11.90 -1.15
C LEU A 378 6.85 -10.40 -1.32
N LEU A 379 5.60 -9.94 -1.32
CA LEU A 379 5.29 -8.53 -1.46
C LEU A 379 5.70 -7.74 -0.20
N TYR A 380 5.47 -8.28 1.00
CA TYR A 380 6.01 -7.72 2.25
C TYR A 380 7.54 -7.58 2.19
N GLU A 381 8.26 -8.65 1.85
CA GLU A 381 9.73 -8.64 1.83
C GLU A 381 10.26 -7.71 0.75
N THR A 382 9.56 -7.64 -0.39
CA THR A 382 9.94 -6.73 -1.48
C THR A 382 9.72 -5.28 -1.09
N ILE A 383 8.57 -4.94 -0.50
CA ILE A 383 8.21 -3.59 -0.03
C ILE A 383 9.12 -3.15 1.09
N THR A 384 9.38 -3.99 2.08
CA THR A 384 10.09 -3.57 3.30
C THR A 384 11.60 -3.78 3.23
N LYS A 385 12.07 -4.57 2.25
CA LYS A 385 13.45 -5.10 2.17
C LYS A 385 13.89 -5.85 3.43
N SER A 386 12.92 -6.37 4.18
CA SER A 386 13.12 -7.14 5.40
C SER A 386 12.65 -8.57 5.18
N LYS A 387 13.30 -9.55 5.83
CA LYS A 387 12.86 -10.94 5.75
C LYS A 387 11.62 -11.14 6.62
N PHE A 388 10.65 -11.89 6.12
CA PHE A 388 9.45 -12.22 6.89
C PHE A 388 9.78 -13.24 7.98
N GLU A 389 9.36 -12.95 9.20
CA GLU A 389 9.58 -13.84 10.34
C GLU A 389 8.32 -14.64 10.65
N VAL A 390 8.37 -15.93 10.31
CA VAL A 390 7.36 -16.91 10.70
C VAL A 390 7.43 -17.12 12.22
N PRO A 391 6.34 -16.87 12.99
CA PRO A 391 6.33 -17.15 14.41
C PRO A 391 6.55 -18.64 14.69
N LEU A 392 7.60 -18.97 15.45
CA LEU A 392 7.95 -20.35 15.83
C LEU A 392 7.34 -20.79 17.17
N THR A 393 6.42 -20.01 17.73
CA THR A 393 5.90 -20.26 19.08
C THR A 393 4.92 -21.43 19.10
N GLU A 394 5.04 -22.28 20.13
CA GLU A 394 4.05 -23.32 20.45
C GLU A 394 2.80 -22.73 21.15
N GLU A 395 2.88 -21.49 21.63
CA GLU A 395 1.74 -20.80 22.24
C GLU A 395 0.63 -20.57 21.19
N PRO A 396 -0.62 -20.98 21.47
CA PRO A 396 -1.75 -20.66 20.61
C PRO A 396 -1.86 -19.16 20.33
N ILE A 397 -2.08 -18.79 19.06
CA ILE A 397 -2.08 -17.39 18.62
C ILE A 397 -3.06 -16.51 19.41
N HIS A 398 -4.21 -17.05 19.81
CA HIS A 398 -5.21 -16.34 20.61
C HIS A 398 -4.71 -15.98 22.02
N ASP A 399 -3.96 -16.88 22.65
CA ASP A 399 -3.42 -16.67 23.99
C ASP A 399 -2.28 -15.65 23.94
N ARG A 400 -1.39 -15.78 22.95
CA ARG A 400 -0.32 -14.83 22.65
C ARG A 400 -0.87 -13.41 22.48
N ILE A 401 -1.87 -13.25 21.61
CA ILE A 401 -2.50 -11.94 21.35
C ILE A 401 -3.17 -11.41 22.61
N SER A 402 -3.96 -12.23 23.32
CA SER A 402 -4.66 -11.78 24.54
C SER A 402 -3.68 -11.27 25.60
N ARG A 403 -2.60 -12.03 25.84
CA ARG A 403 -1.54 -11.66 26.80
C ARG A 403 -0.82 -10.37 26.39
N ASN A 404 -0.41 -10.27 25.13
CA ASN A 404 0.30 -9.10 24.61
C ASN A 404 -0.58 -7.83 24.67
N VAL A 405 -1.84 -7.92 24.28
CA VAL A 405 -2.79 -6.79 24.31
C VAL A 405 -3.10 -6.38 25.75
N ALA A 406 -3.35 -7.33 26.66
CA ALA A 406 -3.59 -7.03 28.06
C ALA A 406 -2.42 -6.27 28.70
N SER A 407 -1.18 -6.72 28.43
CA SER A 407 0.03 -6.06 28.92
C SER A 407 0.24 -4.66 28.32
N ALA A 408 -0.12 -4.45 27.05
CA ALA A 408 0.03 -3.16 26.40
C ALA A 408 -0.99 -2.16 26.91
N LEU A 409 -2.26 -2.57 27.04
CA LEU A 409 -3.32 -1.69 27.56
C LEU A 409 -3.10 -1.30 29.01
N SER A 410 -2.55 -2.19 29.85
CA SER A 410 -2.20 -1.84 31.23
C SER A 410 -1.08 -0.81 31.33
N SER A 411 -0.20 -0.75 30.32
CA SER A 411 0.91 0.21 30.26
C SER A 411 0.52 1.57 29.68
N LEU A 412 -0.65 1.66 29.04
CA LEU A 412 -1.21 2.88 28.44
C LEU A 412 -2.20 3.61 29.37
N LYS A 413 -2.63 2.95 30.46
CA LYS A 413 -3.40 3.53 31.56
C LYS A 413 -2.46 4.09 32.60
#